data_AF-A0A2S9FCR3-F1
#
_entry.id   AF-A0A2S9FCR3-F1
#
_cell.length_a   1.000
_cell.length_b   1.000
_cell.length_c   1.000
_cell.angle_alpha   90.00
_cell.angle_beta   90.00
_cell.angle_gamma   90.00
#
_symmetry.space_group_name_H-M   'P 1'
#
loop_
_entity.id
_entity.type
_entity.pdbx_description
1 polymer ?
#
loop_
_entity_poly.entity_id
_entity_poly.type
_entity_poly.pdbx_seq_one_letter_code
_entity_poly.pdbx_strand_id
1 'polypeptide(L)'
;MDAVGVVLAAGLGTRVGADGNKAYLPLAGRSMLAWSLDTLCSSPVVARTVLVFRQGEYDLARDTVDHELGSATVELVEGGDTRHASETNVLRYLADDIESGAVDVVAIHDAARPLAGADMFDEAIRLARQFGGALPALPVGNLAA
;
A
#
# COMPACT_ATOMS: atom_id res chain seq x y z
N MET A 1 -19.58 3.93 1.58
CA MET A 1 -18.62 4.62 0.70
C MET A 1 -17.30 4.36 1.35
N ASP A 2 -16.56 3.47 0.72
CA ASP A 2 -15.59 2.66 1.41
C ASP A 2 -14.21 3.07 0.93
N ALA A 3 -13.28 3.31 1.86
CA ALA A 3 -11.90 3.52 1.48
C ALA A 3 -11.21 2.17 1.28
N VAL A 4 -10.37 2.08 0.25
CA VAL A 4 -9.50 0.93 0.00
C VAL A 4 -8.06 1.35 0.27
N GLY A 5 -7.38 0.60 1.14
CA GLY A 5 -5.95 0.74 1.39
C GLY A 5 -5.16 -0.09 0.39
N VAL A 6 -4.15 0.49 -0.25
CA VAL A 6 -3.31 -0.20 -1.24
C VAL A 6 -1.85 -0.10 -0.84
N VAL A 7 -1.17 -1.24 -0.71
CA VAL A 7 0.27 -1.32 -0.46
C VAL A 7 0.98 -1.75 -1.73
N LEU A 8 1.82 -0.88 -2.27
CA LEU A 8 2.65 -1.16 -3.45
C LEU A 8 3.94 -1.86 -3.03
N ALA A 9 4.09 -3.12 -3.44
CA ALA A 9 5.26 -3.96 -3.20
C ALA A 9 5.90 -4.51 -4.49
N ALA A 10 5.48 -4.08 -5.69
CA ALA A 10 6.02 -4.63 -6.94
C ALA A 10 7.46 -4.14 -7.31
N GLY A 11 8.02 -3.19 -6.55
CA GLY A 11 9.30 -2.56 -6.86
C GLY A 11 10.53 -3.31 -6.35
N LEU A 12 11.57 -3.40 -7.17
CA LEU A 12 12.87 -4.02 -6.82
C LEU A 12 13.67 -3.28 -5.74
N GLY A 13 13.49 -1.98 -5.60
CA GLY A 13 14.30 -1.18 -4.68
C GLY A 13 15.80 -1.22 -4.98
N THR A 14 16.23 -1.01 -6.23
CA THR A 14 17.62 -1.20 -6.72
C THR A 14 18.77 -0.43 -6.03
N ARG A 15 18.51 0.40 -5.00
CA ARG A 15 19.50 1.31 -4.36
C ARG A 15 20.16 0.80 -3.08
N VAL A 16 19.81 -0.39 -2.59
CA VAL A 16 20.48 -1.01 -1.43
C VAL A 16 20.78 -2.42 -1.89
N GLY A 17 22.05 -2.82 -1.87
CA GLY A 17 22.56 -4.07 -2.48
C GLY A 17 22.11 -5.35 -1.79
N ALA A 18 20.81 -5.47 -1.50
CA ALA A 18 20.15 -6.71 -1.16
C ALA A 18 19.62 -7.31 -2.47
N ASP A 19 20.01 -8.56 -2.75
CA ASP A 19 19.45 -9.33 -3.85
C ASP A 19 17.98 -9.66 -3.51
N GLY A 20 17.03 -8.87 -4.04
CA GLY A 20 15.60 -9.18 -3.91
C GLY A 20 14.69 -7.98 -3.65
N ASN A 21 13.40 -8.26 -3.51
CA ASN A 21 12.37 -7.27 -3.27
C ASN A 21 12.40 -6.79 -1.81
N LYS A 22 12.73 -5.51 -1.63
CA LYS A 22 12.87 -4.89 -0.32
C LYS A 22 11.61 -4.93 0.53
N ALA A 23 10.43 -4.93 -0.08
CA ALA A 23 9.18 -4.93 0.66
C ALA A 23 9.07 -6.11 1.65
N TYR A 24 9.77 -7.21 1.37
CA TYR A 24 9.79 -8.41 2.20
C TYR A 24 10.93 -8.47 3.22
N LEU A 25 11.89 -7.53 3.19
CA LEU A 25 12.99 -7.53 4.15
C LEU A 25 12.45 -7.38 5.58
N PRO A 26 13.04 -8.09 6.56
CA PRO A 26 12.56 -8.05 7.92
C PRO A 26 12.88 -6.72 8.60
N LEU A 27 11.90 -6.16 9.29
CA LEU A 27 12.00 -5.06 10.23
C LEU A 27 11.35 -5.50 11.54
N ALA A 28 12.14 -5.56 12.61
CA ALA A 28 11.69 -6.02 13.92
C ALA A 28 10.95 -7.38 13.89
N GLY A 29 11.42 -8.32 13.06
CA GLY A 29 10.90 -9.69 12.98
C GLY A 29 9.71 -9.90 12.04
N ARG A 30 9.24 -8.87 11.33
CA ARG A 30 8.17 -8.93 10.31
C ARG A 30 8.63 -8.31 9.00
N SER A 31 8.13 -8.73 7.84
CA SER A 31 8.39 -8.04 6.58
C SER A 31 7.96 -6.57 6.63
N MET A 32 8.69 -5.68 5.96
CA MET A 32 8.33 -4.24 5.91
C MET A 32 6.89 -4.00 5.44
N LEU A 33 6.44 -4.72 4.41
CA LEU A 33 5.07 -4.59 3.91
C LEU A 33 4.02 -4.99 4.96
N ALA A 34 4.32 -5.95 5.85
CA ALA A 34 3.35 -6.46 6.81
C ALA A 34 2.96 -5.38 7.82
N TRP A 35 3.89 -4.50 8.22
CA TRP A 35 3.57 -3.35 9.08
C TRP A 35 2.54 -2.40 8.44
N SER A 36 2.64 -2.17 7.13
CA SER A 36 1.70 -1.30 6.41
C SER A 36 0.35 -1.98 6.21
N LEU A 37 0.35 -3.27 5.86
CA LEU A 37 -0.88 -4.05 5.72
C LEU A 37 -1.63 -4.16 7.04
N ASP A 38 -0.94 -4.45 8.14
CA ASP A 38 -1.52 -4.57 9.48
C ASP A 38 -2.20 -3.26 9.92
N THR A 39 -1.54 -2.13 9.66
CA THR A 39 -2.09 -0.80 9.93
C THR A 39 -3.38 -0.55 9.15
N LEU A 40 -3.39 -0.86 7.85
CA LEU A 40 -4.58 -0.67 7.00
C LEU A 40 -5.71 -1.65 7.35
N CYS A 41 -5.40 -2.93 7.60
CA CYS A 41 -6.39 -3.94 7.99
C CYS A 41 -7.03 -3.65 9.35
N SER A 42 -6.30 -2.97 10.24
CA SER A 42 -6.81 -2.59 11.57
C SER A 42 -7.53 -1.24 11.58
N SER A 43 -7.51 -0.48 10.46
CA SER A 43 -8.14 0.84 10.40
C SER A 43 -9.66 0.72 10.22
N PRO A 44 -10.48 1.37 11.07
CA PRO A 44 -11.94 1.31 10.95
C PRO A 44 -12.47 2.10 9.75
N VAL A 45 -11.65 2.92 9.10
CA VAL A 45 -12.06 3.71 7.93
C VAL A 45 -11.66 3.08 6.61
N VAL A 46 -10.89 1.97 6.64
CA VAL A 46 -10.49 1.18 5.48
C VAL A 46 -11.30 -0.11 5.45
N ALA A 47 -12.12 -0.29 4.43
CA ALA A 47 -12.99 -1.46 4.31
C ALA A 47 -12.27 -2.66 3.70
N ARG A 48 -11.31 -2.41 2.82
CA ARG A 48 -10.57 -3.41 2.03
C ARG A 48 -9.11 -3.03 1.94
N THR A 49 -8.24 -4.02 1.95
CA THR A 49 -6.79 -3.82 1.80
C THR A 49 -6.28 -4.65 0.63
N VAL A 50 -5.49 -4.03 -0.24
CA VAL A 50 -4.90 -4.66 -1.43
C VAL A 50 -3.37 -4.62 -1.32
N LEU A 51 -2.73 -5.75 -1.54
CA LEU A 51 -1.28 -5.85 -1.76
C LEU A 51 -1.01 -5.97 -3.26
N VAL A 52 -0.23 -5.03 -3.79
CA VAL A 52 0.24 -5.08 -5.18
C VAL A 52 1.61 -5.73 -5.22
N PHE A 53 1.67 -6.99 -5.65
CA PHE A 53 2.89 -7.81 -5.69
C PHE A 53 3.56 -7.76 -7.06
N ARG A 54 4.82 -8.17 -7.17
CA ARG A 54 5.53 -8.20 -8.46
C ARG A 54 5.17 -9.45 -9.27
N GLN A 55 5.11 -9.34 -10.59
CA GLN A 55 5.02 -10.52 -11.46
C GLN A 55 6.05 -11.60 -11.06
N GLY A 56 5.57 -12.83 -10.87
CA GLY A 56 6.37 -13.97 -10.43
C GLY A 56 6.55 -14.10 -8.90
N GLU A 57 6.04 -13.16 -8.09
CA GLU A 57 6.12 -13.19 -6.63
C GLU A 57 4.75 -13.49 -5.96
N TYR A 58 3.79 -14.07 -6.69
CA TYR A 58 2.45 -14.37 -6.15
C TYR A 58 2.50 -15.26 -4.90
N ASP A 59 3.22 -16.39 -4.96
CA ASP A 59 3.32 -17.31 -3.81
C ASP A 59 4.01 -16.63 -2.62
N LEU A 60 5.06 -15.84 -2.87
CA LEU A 60 5.73 -15.06 -1.81
C LEU A 60 4.76 -14.06 -1.15
N ALA A 61 3.97 -13.35 -1.95
CA ALA A 61 2.98 -12.39 -1.45
C ALA A 61 1.90 -13.08 -0.61
N ARG A 62 1.31 -14.16 -1.15
CA ARG A 62 0.29 -14.96 -0.46
C ARG A 62 0.82 -15.51 0.85
N ASP A 63 1.97 -16.18 0.82
CA ASP A 63 2.55 -16.81 2.00
C ASP A 63 2.93 -15.76 3.06
N THR A 64 3.39 -14.57 2.67
CA THR A 64 3.67 -13.47 3.61
C THR A 64 2.39 -12.99 4.29
N VAL A 65 1.31 -12.80 3.54
CA VAL A 65 0.00 -12.42 4.09
C VAL A 65 -0.49 -13.48 5.08
N ASP A 66 -0.50 -14.75 4.67
CA ASP A 66 -1.00 -15.86 5.49
C ASP A 66 -0.22 -16.01 6.81
N HIS A 67 1.11 -15.85 6.78
CA HIS A 67 1.95 -16.02 7.97
C HIS A 67 1.99 -14.79 8.89
N GLU A 68 1.98 -13.58 8.34
CA GLU A 68 2.26 -12.37 9.12
C GLU A 68 1.03 -11.50 9.45
N LEU A 69 -0.09 -11.73 8.76
CA LEU A 69 -1.34 -10.98 8.93
C LEU A 69 -2.49 -11.84 9.49
N GLY A 70 -2.25 -13.13 9.73
CA GLY A 70 -3.18 -14.02 10.42
C GLY A 70 -4.50 -14.16 9.68
N SER A 71 -5.61 -13.72 10.30
CA SER A 71 -6.95 -13.80 9.71
C SER A 71 -7.37 -12.56 8.92
N ALA A 72 -6.48 -11.58 8.73
CA ALA A 72 -6.81 -10.41 7.93
C ALA A 72 -7.01 -10.80 6.45
N THR A 73 -8.03 -10.23 5.81
CA THR A 73 -8.28 -10.44 4.39
C THR A 73 -7.55 -9.38 3.58
N VAL A 74 -6.57 -9.80 2.79
CA VAL A 74 -5.81 -8.93 1.88
C VAL A 74 -5.98 -9.44 0.45
N GLU A 75 -6.45 -8.57 -0.43
CA GLU A 75 -6.59 -8.87 -1.85
C GLU A 75 -5.23 -8.75 -2.54
N LEU A 76 -4.93 -9.63 -3.50
CA LEU A 76 -3.63 -9.67 -4.19
C LEU A 76 -3.80 -9.23 -5.64
N VAL A 77 -3.04 -8.23 -6.07
CA VAL A 77 -3.04 -7.72 -7.45
C VAL A 77 -1.62 -7.73 -8.00
N GLU A 78 -1.43 -8.25 -9.21
CA GLU A 78 -0.12 -8.19 -9.87
C GLU A 78 0.19 -6.76 -10.34
N GLY A 79 1.33 -6.24 -9.93
CA GLY A 79 1.86 -4.95 -10.34
C GLY A 79 2.57 -4.99 -11.69
N GLY A 80 2.79 -3.82 -12.27
CA GLY A 80 3.52 -3.69 -13.54
C GLY A 80 5.00 -3.37 -13.36
N ASP A 81 5.72 -3.25 -14.48
CA ASP A 81 7.17 -3.00 -14.52
C ASP A 81 7.62 -1.66 -13.90
N THR A 82 6.68 -0.75 -13.67
CA THR A 82 6.93 0.54 -13.02
C THR A 82 5.96 0.76 -11.87
N ARG A 83 6.29 1.72 -11.00
CA ARG A 83 5.39 2.15 -9.93
C ARG A 83 4.03 2.60 -10.49
N HIS A 84 4.02 3.46 -11.51
CA HIS A 84 2.78 3.91 -12.16
C HIS A 84 2.02 2.79 -12.87
N ALA A 85 2.71 1.81 -13.46
CA ALA A 85 2.03 0.64 -14.02
C ALA A 85 1.35 -0.19 -12.91
N SER A 86 1.99 -0.33 -11.75
CA SER A 86 1.40 -1.00 -10.58
C SER A 86 0.18 -0.26 -10.04
N GLU A 87 0.23 1.07 -9.95
CA GLU A 87 -0.93 1.91 -9.61
C GLU A 87 -2.06 1.77 -10.62
N THR A 88 -1.73 1.74 -11.91
CA THR A 88 -2.72 1.56 -12.97
C THR A 88 -3.41 0.21 -12.87
N ASN A 89 -2.66 -0.86 -12.56
CA ASN A 89 -3.23 -2.21 -12.42
C ASN A 89 -4.23 -2.29 -11.27
N VAL A 90 -3.90 -1.76 -10.10
CA VAL A 90 -4.83 -1.78 -8.96
C VAL A 90 -6.03 -0.85 -9.15
N LEU A 91 -5.86 0.30 -9.81
CA LEU A 91 -7.01 1.16 -10.14
C LEU A 91 -7.95 0.50 -11.14
N ARG A 92 -7.42 -0.27 -12.11
CA ARG A 92 -8.25 -1.10 -13.01
C ARG A 92 -8.95 -2.24 -12.28
N TYR A 93 -8.27 -2.87 -11.33
CA TYR A 93 -8.86 -3.90 -10.48
C TYR A 93 -10.06 -3.36 -9.67
N LEU A 94 -9.98 -2.11 -9.22
CA LEU A 94 -11.03 -1.44 -8.46
C LEU A 94 -12.03 -0.64 -9.33
N ALA A 95 -11.93 -0.69 -10.67
CA ALA A 95 -12.63 0.24 -11.55
C ALA A 95 -14.16 0.22 -11.38
N ASP A 96 -14.77 -0.97 -11.37
CA ASP A 96 -16.22 -1.12 -11.23
C ASP A 96 -16.73 -0.59 -9.88
N ASP A 97 -15.95 -0.78 -8.81
CA ASP A 97 -16.28 -0.30 -7.46
C ASP A 97 -16.14 1.23 -7.36
N ILE A 98 -15.16 1.81 -8.06
CA ILE A 98 -14.98 3.26 -8.16
C ILE A 98 -16.12 3.88 -8.98
N GLU A 99 -16.43 3.32 -10.15
CA GLU A 99 -17.46 3.83 -11.06
C GLU A 99 -18.87 3.75 -10.46
N SER A 100 -19.15 2.70 -9.68
CA SER A 100 -20.42 2.56 -8.96
C SER A 100 -20.53 3.44 -7.71
N GLY A 101 -19.42 4.05 -7.25
CA GLY A 101 -19.35 4.82 -6.02
C GLY A 101 -19.31 3.97 -4.74
N ALA A 102 -19.09 2.66 -4.85
CA ALA A 102 -18.85 1.80 -3.70
C ALA A 102 -17.54 2.18 -2.99
N VAL A 103 -16.49 2.44 -3.79
CA VAL A 103 -15.19 2.94 -3.33
C VAL A 103 -15.08 4.44 -3.59
N ASP A 104 -14.93 5.22 -2.53
CA ASP A 104 -14.83 6.69 -2.63
C ASP A 104 -13.39 7.21 -2.53
N VAL A 105 -12.50 6.43 -1.91
CA VAL A 105 -11.09 6.77 -1.74
C VAL A 105 -10.22 5.54 -1.95
N VAL A 106 -9.14 5.69 -2.72
CA VAL A 106 -8.05 4.71 -2.82
C VAL A 106 -6.79 5.30 -2.20
N ALA A 107 -6.38 4.78 -1.05
CA ALA A 107 -5.19 5.23 -0.32
C ALA A 107 -3.98 4.39 -0.75
N ILE A 108 -3.14 4.95 -1.64
CA ILE A 108 -1.96 4.27 -2.19
C ILE A 108 -0.72 4.56 -1.36
N HIS A 109 -0.05 3.50 -0.89
CA HIS A 109 1.12 3.56 -0.01
C HIS A 109 2.27 2.70 -0.51
N ASP A 110 3.52 3.14 -0.28
CA ASP A 110 4.71 2.36 -0.63
C ASP A 110 5.08 1.40 0.51
N ALA A 111 5.22 0.11 0.24
CA ALA A 111 5.63 -0.90 1.23
C ALA A 111 6.99 -0.61 1.91
N ALA A 112 7.85 0.16 1.25
CA ALA A 112 9.14 0.60 1.79
C ALA A 112 9.02 1.65 2.92
N ARG A 113 7.80 2.04 3.30
CA ARG A 113 7.51 3.01 4.38
C ARG A 113 6.72 2.33 5.51
N PRO A 114 7.32 1.35 6.23
CA PRO A 114 6.63 0.51 7.19
C PRO A 114 6.13 1.23 8.45
N LEU A 115 6.55 2.48 8.67
CA LEU A 115 6.25 3.25 9.89
C LEU A 115 5.13 4.28 9.70
N ALA A 116 4.38 4.20 8.60
CA ALA A 116 3.17 5.00 8.43
C ALA A 116 2.10 4.54 9.42
N GLY A 117 1.75 5.41 10.37
CA GLY A 117 0.74 5.12 11.39
C GLY A 117 -0.69 5.32 10.93
N ALA A 118 -1.65 4.77 11.67
CA ALA A 118 -3.08 4.88 11.40
C ALA A 118 -3.54 6.34 11.24
N ASP A 119 -3.13 7.24 12.15
CA ASP A 119 -3.49 8.66 12.10
C ASP A 119 -3.14 9.33 10.76
N MET A 120 -2.05 8.92 10.11
CA MET A 120 -1.65 9.45 8.81
C MET A 120 -2.62 9.02 7.71
N PHE A 121 -3.03 7.74 7.71
CA PHE A 121 -4.00 7.22 6.75
C PHE A 121 -5.37 7.84 6.99
N ASP A 122 -5.82 7.87 8.24
CA ASP A 122 -7.12 8.42 8.62
C ASP A 122 -7.25 9.88 8.17
N GLU A 123 -6.23 10.70 8.44
CA GLU A 123 -6.22 12.11 8.05
C GLU A 123 -6.13 12.29 6.52
N ALA A 124 -5.32 11.49 5.83
CA ALA A 124 -5.22 11.54 4.38
C ALA A 124 -6.55 11.16 3.71
N ILE A 125 -7.22 10.09 4.18
CA ILE A 125 -8.53 9.66 3.69
C ILE A 125 -9.59 10.74 3.96
N ARG A 126 -9.60 11.31 5.17
CA ARG A 126 -10.53 12.39 5.56
C ARG A 126 -10.36 13.61 4.65
N LEU A 127 -9.13 14.05 4.42
CA LEU A 127 -8.81 15.18 3.54
C LEU A 127 -9.12 14.87 2.07
N ALA A 128 -8.86 13.64 1.61
CA ALA A 128 -9.19 13.22 0.25
C ALA A 128 -10.70 13.29 -0.01
N ARG A 129 -11.54 12.85 0.95
CA ARG A 129 -13.00 12.99 0.86
C ARG A 129 -13.45 14.45 0.79
N GLN A 130 -12.75 15.34 1.50
CA GLN A 130 -13.10 16.76 1.56
C GLN A 130 -12.65 17.53 0.30
N PHE A 131 -11.48 17.21 -0.25
CA PHE A 131 -10.81 18.03 -1.27
C PHE A 131 -10.57 17.31 -2.60
N GLY A 132 -10.97 16.04 -2.72
CA GLY A 132 -10.73 15.19 -3.90
C GLY A 132 -9.37 14.50 -3.93
N GLY A 133 -8.48 14.80 -2.98
CA GLY A 133 -7.18 14.15 -2.84
C GLY A 133 -6.36 14.71 -1.69
N ALA A 134 -5.40 13.93 -1.19
CA ALA A 134 -4.48 14.34 -0.15
C ALA A 134 -3.13 13.61 -0.31
N LEU A 135 -2.05 14.28 0.08
CA LEU A 135 -0.71 13.71 0.11
C LEU A 135 0.00 14.15 1.39
N PRO A 136 0.44 13.22 2.26
CA PRO A 136 1.32 13.56 3.37
C PRO A 136 2.66 14.09 2.86
N ALA A 137 3.12 15.20 3.41
CA ALA A 137 4.41 15.81 3.07
C ALA A 137 5.14 16.29 4.32
N LEU A 138 6.47 16.34 4.23
CA LEU A 138 7.31 16.97 5.23
C LEU A 138 7.90 18.26 4.63
N PRO A 139 8.03 19.35 5.41
CA PRO A 139 8.72 20.54 4.95
C PRO A 139 10.19 20.20 4.68
N VAL A 140 10.72 20.70 3.56
CA VAL A 140 12.14 20.55 3.25
C VAL A 140 12.93 21.61 4.02
N GLY A 141 13.85 21.18 4.88
CA GLY A 141 14.87 22.03 5.46
C GLY A 141 16.16 22.02 4.63
N ASN A 142 16.95 23.10 4.68
CA ASN A 142 18.30 23.21 4.08
C ASN A 142 18.37 23.11 2.55
N LEU A 143 17.40 23.68 1.83
CA LEU A 143 17.64 24.05 0.43
C LEU A 143 18.51 25.31 0.45
N ALA A 144 19.78 25.20 0.06
CA ALA A 144 20.55 26.38 -0.33
C ALA A 144 19.78 27.02 -1.50
N ALA A 145 19.39 28.29 -1.32
CA ALA A 145 18.71 29.08 -2.34
C ALA A 145 19.61 29.27 -3.57
#